data_AF-A0A1F4U2T8-F1
#
_entry.id   AF-A0A1F4U2T8-F1
#
_cell.length_a   1.000
_cell.length_b   1.000
_cell.length_c   1.000
_cell.angle_alpha   90.00
_cell.angle_beta   90.00
_cell.angle_gamma   90.00
#
_symmetry.space_group_name_H-M   'P 1'
#
loop_
_entity.id
_entity.type
_entity.pdbx_description
1 polymer ?
#
loop_
_entity_poly.entity_id
_entity_poly.type
_entity_poly.pdbx_seq_one_letter_code
_entity_poly.pdbx_strand_id
1 'polypeptide(L)'
;MFIINRPLKSSEILAKYNNIYGTMIKAVVDTEKSIMAIDDELHSDLESYLISSGSRQNNLWGINLFLNKPLPEWIDYTALINIRPSMNNRSMIIQDAAIQKKIAGIVYRLVEP
;
A
#
# COMPACT_ATOMS: atom_id res chain seq x y z
N MET A 1 0.89 -8.65 10.22
CA MET A 1 1.42 -7.31 9.86
C MET A 1 2.92 -7.34 9.61
N PHE A 2 3.36 -6.83 8.46
CA PHE A 2 4.77 -6.77 8.08
C PHE A 2 5.11 -5.47 7.34
N ILE A 3 6.28 -4.87 7.62
CA ILE A 3 6.78 -3.68 6.91
C ILE A 3 7.81 -4.11 5.86
N ILE A 4 7.53 -3.78 4.62
CA ILE A 4 8.45 -3.90 3.49
C ILE A 4 9.23 -2.59 3.37
N ASN A 5 10.53 -2.65 3.63
CA ASN A 5 11.48 -1.54 3.53
C ASN A 5 12.71 -1.87 2.65
N ARG A 6 12.70 -3.06 2.05
CA ARG A 6 13.70 -3.56 1.11
C ARG A 6 13.00 -4.35 0.00
N PRO A 7 13.61 -4.51 -1.18
CA PRO A 7 13.04 -5.30 -2.26
C PRO A 7 12.77 -6.75 -1.81
N LEU A 8 11.61 -7.28 -2.20
CA LEU A 8 11.18 -8.65 -2.02
C LEU A 8 10.52 -9.15 -3.31
N LYS A 9 10.60 -10.46 -3.57
CA LYS A 9 9.93 -11.04 -4.74
C LYS A 9 8.42 -11.12 -4.55
N SER A 10 7.68 -10.87 -5.61
CA SER A 10 6.21 -10.97 -5.65
C SER A 10 5.76 -12.36 -5.19
N SER A 11 6.45 -13.41 -5.66
CA SER A 11 6.25 -14.81 -5.27
C SER A 11 6.45 -15.06 -3.77
N GLU A 12 7.45 -14.43 -3.14
CA GLU A 12 7.65 -14.54 -1.69
C GLU A 12 6.50 -13.88 -0.93
N ILE A 13 6.08 -12.69 -1.37
CA ILE A 13 4.99 -11.95 -0.74
C ILE A 13 3.68 -12.75 -0.87
N LEU A 14 3.38 -13.27 -2.06
CA LEU A 14 2.19 -14.07 -2.33
C LEU A 14 2.15 -15.34 -1.49
N ALA A 15 3.27 -16.06 -1.37
CA ALA A 15 3.35 -17.29 -0.60
C ALA A 15 3.07 -17.10 0.89
N LYS A 16 3.38 -15.91 1.44
CA LYS A 16 3.26 -15.64 2.89
C LYS A 16 2.03 -14.85 3.27
N TYR A 17 1.59 -13.90 2.44
CA TYR A 17 0.68 -12.83 2.87
C TYR A 17 -0.62 -12.73 2.06
N ASN A 18 -0.85 -13.64 1.11
CA ASN A 18 -2.08 -13.66 0.29
C ASN A 18 -3.22 -14.48 0.93
N ASN A 19 -3.12 -14.81 2.22
CA ASN A 19 -4.03 -15.76 2.88
C ASN A 19 -5.40 -15.15 3.24
N ILE A 20 -5.49 -13.83 3.37
CA ILE A 20 -6.70 -13.14 3.85
C ILE A 20 -7.75 -13.03 2.73
N TYR A 21 -7.35 -12.54 1.55
CA TYR A 21 -8.26 -12.30 0.43
C TYR A 21 -7.98 -13.16 -0.81
N GLY A 22 -6.92 -13.98 -0.81
CA GLY A 22 -6.61 -14.98 -1.83
C GLY A 22 -6.15 -14.46 -3.19
N THR A 23 -6.59 -13.27 -3.61
CA THR A 23 -6.22 -12.67 -4.91
C THR A 23 -5.66 -11.26 -4.77
N MET A 24 -5.64 -10.72 -3.55
CA MET A 24 -5.38 -9.32 -3.25
C MET A 24 -4.73 -9.19 -1.88
N ILE A 25 -3.78 -8.27 -1.76
CA ILE A 25 -3.15 -7.92 -0.49
C ILE A 25 -3.41 -6.44 -0.23
N LYS A 26 -4.00 -6.11 0.92
CA LYS A 26 -4.12 -4.72 1.34
C LYS A 26 -2.76 -4.20 1.77
N ALA A 27 -2.45 -2.97 1.40
CA ALA A 27 -1.22 -2.31 1.77
C ALA A 27 -1.45 -0.85 2.13
N VAL A 28 -0.62 -0.32 3.03
CA VAL A 28 -0.52 1.13 3.27
C VAL A 28 0.91 1.57 3.00
N VAL A 29 1.07 2.60 2.17
CA VAL A 29 2.37 3.10 1.73
C VAL A 29 2.68 4.40 2.47
N ASP A 30 3.86 4.49 3.08
CA ASP A 30 4.43 5.74 3.53
C ASP A 30 5.24 6.37 2.40
N THR A 31 4.71 7.45 1.85
CA THR A 31 5.34 8.13 0.73
C THR A 31 6.56 8.96 1.11
N GLU A 32 6.76 9.30 2.39
CA GLU A 32 7.95 10.03 2.84
C GLU A 32 9.10 9.06 3.13
N LYS A 33 8.82 7.98 3.86
CA LYS A 33 9.83 6.97 4.20
C LYS A 33 10.09 5.94 3.10
N SER A 34 9.25 5.88 2.07
CA SER A 34 9.34 4.90 0.97
C SER A 34 9.30 3.45 1.47
N ILE A 35 8.39 3.17 2.41
CA ILE A 35 8.11 1.83 2.95
C ILE A 35 6.61 1.52 2.79
N MET A 36 6.23 0.26 2.94
CA MET A 36 4.81 -0.12 3.00
C MET A 36 4.55 -1.19 4.05
N ALA A 37 3.37 -1.13 4.69
CA ALA A 37 2.87 -2.20 5.54
C ALA A 37 1.86 -3.06 4.78
N ILE A 38 1.91 -4.37 5.01
CA ILE A 38 1.00 -5.39 4.47
C ILE A 38 0.59 -6.36 5.58
N ASP A 39 -0.19 -7.39 5.22
CA ASP A 39 -0.55 -8.53 6.07
C ASP A 39 -1.50 -8.15 7.21
N ASP A 40 -2.63 -7.52 6.85
CA ASP A 40 -3.77 -7.32 7.72
C ASP A 40 -5.09 -7.23 6.93
N GLU A 41 -6.21 -7.42 7.62
CA GLU A 41 -7.56 -7.39 7.06
C GLU A 41 -8.00 -5.96 6.74
N LEU A 42 -7.62 -4.96 7.53
CA LEU A 42 -8.04 -3.57 7.30
C LEU A 42 -6.85 -2.66 7.00
N HIS A 43 -7.03 -1.73 6.06
CA HIS A 43 -6.05 -0.66 5.82
C HIS A 43 -5.84 0.23 7.05
N SER A 44 -6.85 0.37 7.92
CA SER A 44 -6.74 1.14 9.17
C SER A 44 -5.76 0.52 10.17
N ASP A 45 -5.67 -0.80 10.20
CA ASP A 45 -4.76 -1.51 11.10
C ASP A 45 -3.32 -1.35 10.61
N LEU A 46 -3.10 -1.47 9.29
CA LEU A 46 -1.82 -1.18 8.65
C LEU A 46 -1.38 0.29 8.80
N GLU A 47 -2.31 1.23 8.68
CA GLU A 47 -2.06 2.65 8.93
C GLU A 47 -1.61 2.88 10.37
N SER A 48 -2.35 2.32 11.33
CA SER A 48 -2.03 2.42 12.76
C SER A 48 -0.66 1.82 13.07
N TYR A 49 -0.31 0.72 12.42
CA TYR A 49 0.99 0.08 12.56
C TYR A 49 2.16 0.92 12.01
N LEU A 50 1.96 1.60 10.89
CA LEU A 50 2.98 2.54 10.38
C LEU A 50 3.10 3.76 11.30
N ILE A 51 1.98 4.28 11.82
CA ILE A 51 2.00 5.40 12.78
C ILE A 51 2.77 5.02 14.05
N SER A 52 2.53 3.83 14.62
CA SER A 52 3.28 3.34 15.79
C SER A 52 4.76 3.11 15.50
N SER A 53 5.10 2.83 14.25
CA SER A 53 6.48 2.76 13.72
C SER A 53 7.07 4.14 13.35
N GLY A 54 6.39 5.23 13.72
CA GLY A 54 6.85 6.61 13.61
C GLY A 54 6.52 7.29 12.29
N SER A 55 5.68 6.72 11.44
CA SER A 55 5.18 7.38 10.23
C SER A 55 4.17 8.48 10.57
N ARG A 56 4.06 9.49 9.71
CA ARG A 56 3.06 10.56 9.87
C ARG A 56 1.85 10.22 9.04
N GLN A 57 0.65 10.34 9.62
CA GLN A 57 -0.60 10.02 8.94
C GLN A 57 -0.75 10.72 7.57
N ASN A 58 -0.32 11.99 7.46
CA ASN A 58 -0.38 12.76 6.21
C ASN A 58 0.47 12.18 5.07
N ASN A 59 1.35 11.22 5.34
CA ASN A 59 2.19 10.57 4.34
C ASN A 59 1.66 9.19 3.93
N LEU A 60 0.62 8.69 4.60
CA LEU A 60 0.11 7.33 4.49
C LEU A 60 -1.07 7.23 3.52
N TRP A 61 -1.00 6.26 2.62
CA TRP A 61 -2.02 6.03 1.60
C TRP A 61 -2.32 4.54 1.43
N GLY A 62 -3.60 4.18 1.44
CA GLY A 62 -4.05 2.80 1.28
C GLY A 62 -4.16 2.40 -0.19
N ILE A 63 -3.71 1.20 -0.51
CA ILE A 63 -3.80 0.57 -1.83
C ILE A 63 -4.15 -0.93 -1.69
N ASN A 64 -4.58 -1.53 -2.80
CA ASN A 64 -4.68 -2.97 -2.95
C ASN A 64 -3.63 -3.46 -3.96
N LEU A 65 -2.97 -4.56 -3.63
CA LEU A 65 -1.94 -5.19 -4.45
C LEU A 65 -2.47 -6.49 -5.08
N PHE A 66 -2.35 -6.59 -6.40
CA PHE A 66 -2.71 -7.76 -7.21
C PHE A 66 -1.45 -8.37 -7.84
N LEU A 67 -0.57 -8.93 -7.01
CA LEU A 67 0.76 -9.37 -7.46
C LEU A 67 0.76 -10.58 -8.40
N ASN A 68 -0.39 -11.25 -8.55
CA ASN A 68 -0.61 -12.33 -9.51
C ASN A 68 -1.01 -11.82 -10.92
N LYS A 69 -1.23 -10.50 -11.08
CA LYS A 69 -1.55 -9.86 -12.36
C LYS A 69 -0.29 -9.34 -13.06
N PRO A 70 -0.38 -8.94 -14.34
CA PRO A 70 0.69 -8.19 -15.00
C PRO A 70 1.06 -6.92 -14.23
N LEU A 71 2.34 -6.54 -14.29
CA LEU A 71 2.91 -5.39 -13.57
C LEU A 71 2.07 -4.09 -13.64
N PRO A 72 1.51 -3.68 -14.80
CA PRO A 72 0.69 -2.46 -14.87
C PRO A 72 -0.61 -2.50 -14.07
N GLU A 73 -1.08 -3.69 -13.70
CA GLU A 73 -2.33 -3.93 -12.98
C GLU A 73 -2.12 -4.27 -11.49
N TRP A 74 -0.88 -4.18 -11.00
CA TRP A 74 -0.57 -4.52 -9.62
C TRP A 74 -1.25 -3.64 -8.59
N ILE A 75 -1.51 -2.37 -8.90
CA ILE A 75 -1.90 -1.37 -7.91
C ILE A 75 -3.31 -0.86 -8.19
N ASP A 76 -4.19 -1.02 -7.20
CA ASP A 76 -5.46 -0.31 -7.11
C ASP A 76 -5.37 0.70 -5.96
N TYR A 77 -5.68 1.96 -6.27
CA TYR A 77 -5.54 3.09 -5.36
C TYR A 77 -6.78 3.34 -4.49
N THR A 78 -7.64 2.34 -4.33
CA THR A 78 -8.91 2.45 -3.60
C THR A 78 -8.77 1.91 -2.17
N ALA A 79 -9.00 2.77 -1.17
CA ALA A 79 -9.11 2.37 0.24
C ALA A 79 -9.98 3.36 1.02
N LEU A 80 -10.71 2.89 2.04
CA LEU A 80 -11.54 3.75 2.88
C LEU A 80 -10.73 4.83 3.61
N ILE A 81 -9.52 4.49 4.05
CA ILE A 81 -8.61 5.43 4.74
C ILE A 81 -8.16 6.61 3.85
N ASN A 82 -8.38 6.55 2.53
CA ASN A 82 -7.99 7.62 1.61
C ASN A 82 -9.00 8.79 1.61
N ILE A 83 -10.17 8.64 2.24
CA ILE A 83 -11.14 9.74 2.39
C ILE A 83 -10.57 10.74 3.41
N ARG A 84 -9.90 11.78 2.90
CA ARG A 84 -9.20 12.83 3.65
C ARG A 84 -9.49 14.21 3.06
N PRO A 85 -10.64 14.83 3.40
CA PRO A 85 -10.98 16.17 2.91
C PRO A 85 -9.94 17.24 3.25
N SER A 86 -9.26 17.12 4.40
CA SER A 86 -8.18 18.03 4.83
C SER A 86 -6.95 17.99 3.92
N MET A 87 -6.76 16.89 3.18
CA MET A 87 -5.69 16.70 2.19
C MET A 87 -6.21 16.80 0.75
N ASN A 88 -7.39 17.38 0.56
CA ASN A 88 -8.06 17.52 -0.73
C ASN A 88 -8.37 16.18 -1.45
N ASN A 89 -8.52 15.07 -0.72
CA ASN A 89 -8.96 13.78 -1.27
C ASN A 89 -10.31 13.37 -0.67
N ARG A 90 -11.42 13.63 -1.37
CA ARG A 90 -12.78 13.35 -0.86
C ARG A 90 -13.34 11.98 -1.30
N SER A 91 -12.47 11.10 -1.79
CA SER A 91 -12.83 9.80 -2.36
C SER A 91 -12.02 8.68 -1.68
N MET A 92 -12.47 7.44 -1.83
CA MET A 92 -11.65 6.26 -1.49
C MET A 92 -10.47 6.09 -2.48
N ILE A 93 -10.63 6.62 -3.69
CA ILE A 93 -9.59 6.60 -4.71
C ILE A 93 -8.66 7.78 -4.45
N ILE A 94 -7.36 7.53 -4.53
CA ILE A 94 -6.36 8.61 -4.54
C ILE A 94 -6.46 9.34 -5.88
N GLN A 95 -6.95 10.58 -5.89
CA GLN A 95 -7.21 11.30 -7.15
C GLN A 95 -5.99 12.05 -7.69
N ASP A 96 -5.02 12.35 -6.82
CA ASP A 96 -3.81 13.07 -7.19
C ASP A 96 -2.83 12.14 -7.95
N ALA A 97 -2.58 12.46 -9.22
CA ALA A 97 -1.70 11.69 -10.08
C ALA A 97 -0.22 11.70 -9.64
N ALA A 98 0.24 12.76 -8.98
CA ALA A 98 1.59 12.81 -8.43
C ALA A 98 1.75 11.84 -7.25
N ILE A 99 0.72 11.72 -6.40
CA ILE A 99 0.68 10.75 -5.31
C ILE A 99 0.65 9.33 -5.87
N GLN A 100 -0.21 9.04 -6.86
CA GLN A 100 -0.24 7.72 -7.51
C GLN A 100 1.12 7.35 -8.10
N LYS A 101 1.75 8.26 -8.84
CA LYS A 101 3.08 8.05 -9.43
C LYS A 101 4.14 7.76 -8.37
N LYS A 102 4.09 8.49 -7.24
CA LYS A 102 5.00 8.30 -6.11
C LYS A 102 4.82 6.92 -5.47
N ILE A 103 3.57 6.51 -5.23
CA ILE A 103 3.23 5.18 -4.70
C ILE A 103 3.71 4.08 -5.65
N ALA A 104 3.42 4.19 -6.95
CA ALA A 104 3.88 3.21 -7.94
C ALA A 104 5.40 3.05 -7.93
N GLY A 105 6.14 4.17 -7.88
CA GLY A 105 7.60 4.14 -7.80
C GLY A 105 8.14 3.47 -6.53
N ILE A 106 7.41 3.56 -5.41
CA ILE A 106 7.77 2.86 -4.16
C ILE A 106 7.45 1.37 -4.30
N VAL A 107 6.26 1.01 -4.76
CA VAL A 107 5.85 -0.39 -4.94
C VAL A 107 6.78 -1.13 -5.89
N TYR A 108 7.08 -0.57 -7.07
CA TYR A 108 7.98 -1.21 -8.04
C TYR A 108 9.45 -1.28 -7.59
N ARG A 109 9.84 -0.49 -6.58
CA ARG A 109 11.16 -0.60 -5.94
C ARG A 109 11.16 -1.69 -4.88
N LEU A 110 10.06 -1.85 -4.15
CA LEU A 110 9.96 -2.77 -3.01
C LEU A 110 9.50 -4.17 -3.42
N VAL A 111 8.86 -4.33 -4.59
CA VAL A 111 8.37 -5.61 -5.09
C VAL A 111 8.97 -5.91 -6.46
N GLU A 112 9.75 -6.99 -6.51
CA GLU A 112 10.31 -7.54 -7.74
C GLU A 112 9.33 -8.56 -8.33
N PRO A 113 9.18 -8.65 -9.67
CA PRO A 113 8.39 -9.70 -10.31
C PRO A 113 8.81 -11.12 -9.89
#